data_AF-A0A8X8GEH9-F1
#
_entry.id   AF-A0A8X8GEH9-F1
#
_cell.length_a   1.000
_cell.length_b   1.000
_cell.length_c   1.000
_cell.angle_alpha   90.00
_cell.angle_beta   90.00
_cell.angle_gamma   90.00
#
_symmetry.space_group_name_H-M   'P 1'
#
loop_
_entity.id
_entity.type
_entity.pdbx_description
1 polymer ?
#
loop_
_entity_poly.entity_id
_entity_poly.type
_entity_poly.pdbx_seq_one_letter_code
_entity_poly.pdbx_strand_id
1 'polypeptide(L)'
;MTKPKFLHELPIEQLKQMSQEDIKQIIKAEQLYFRHRPKKIYYLAVNGANTKNGGLVKASALESRIGGMPIALVGDDVIYADGTTSKIISGAGKGCLINGQSVALVGSYLENGDEIIDSPNISVAINIFIGDKTPEGFLCQEGVNHG
;
A
#
# COMPACT_ATOMS: atom_id res chain seq x y z
N MET A 1 18.82 15.37 -7.75
CA MET A 1 19.25 14.44 -8.82
C MET A 1 18.41 14.70 -10.05
N THR A 2 19.00 14.69 -11.24
CA THR A 2 18.28 14.82 -12.51
C THR A 2 17.47 13.56 -12.78
N LYS A 3 16.25 13.70 -13.34
CA LYS A 3 15.41 12.55 -13.75
C LYS A 3 16.18 11.76 -14.84
N PRO A 4 16.45 10.45 -14.65
CA PRO A 4 17.09 9.64 -15.68
C PRO A 4 16.09 9.27 -16.78
N LYS A 5 16.58 8.65 -17.86
CA LYS A 5 15.72 7.92 -18.78
C LYS A 5 15.17 6.69 -18.06
N PHE A 6 13.87 6.45 -18.16
CA PHE A 6 13.29 5.21 -17.68
C PHE A 6 13.11 4.22 -18.82
N LEU A 7 13.39 2.95 -18.57
CA LEU A 7 13.34 1.83 -19.48
C LEU A 7 11.91 1.63 -19.99
N HIS A 8 10.91 1.81 -19.11
CA HIS A 8 9.50 1.72 -19.46
C HIS A 8 9.01 2.90 -20.31
N GLU A 9 9.76 4.00 -20.39
CA GLU A 9 9.47 5.14 -21.28
C GLU A 9 10.11 4.95 -22.68
N LEU A 10 10.95 3.92 -22.88
CA LEU A 10 11.61 3.68 -24.16
C LEU A 10 10.70 2.92 -25.14
N PRO A 11 10.69 3.31 -26.44
CA PRO A 11 10.01 2.54 -27.48
C PRO A 11 10.54 1.10 -27.58
N ILE A 12 9.66 0.16 -27.94
CA ILE A 12 9.99 -1.26 -28.05
C ILE A 12 11.10 -1.48 -29.10
N GLU A 13 11.09 -0.72 -30.18
CA GLU A 13 12.10 -0.78 -31.25
C GLU A 13 13.48 -0.44 -30.72
N GLN A 14 13.58 0.57 -29.85
CA GLN A 14 14.84 0.94 -29.21
C GLN A 14 15.29 -0.15 -28.23
N LEU A 15 14.37 -0.66 -27.41
CA LEU A 15 14.68 -1.73 -26.44
C LEU A 15 15.26 -2.98 -27.11
N LYS A 16 14.77 -3.35 -28.31
CA LYS A 16 15.26 -4.51 -29.08
C LYS A 16 16.69 -4.36 -29.59
N GLN A 17 17.16 -3.13 -29.79
CA GLN A 17 18.49 -2.84 -30.34
C GLN A 17 19.54 -2.59 -29.24
N MET A 18 19.10 -2.44 -27.99
CA MET A 18 20.00 -2.14 -26.87
C MET A 18 20.83 -3.34 -26.44
N SER A 19 22.06 -3.07 -26.01
CA SER A 19 22.89 -4.08 -25.37
C SER A 19 22.36 -4.39 -23.96
N GLN A 20 22.69 -5.58 -23.46
CA GLN A 20 22.38 -5.96 -22.07
C GLN A 20 23.05 -5.02 -21.05
N GLU A 21 24.21 -4.45 -21.39
CA GLU A 21 24.91 -3.53 -20.51
C GLU A 21 24.20 -2.17 -20.45
N ASP A 22 23.74 -1.64 -21.58
CA ASP A 22 22.96 -0.40 -21.61
C ASP A 22 21.67 -0.52 -20.79
N ILE A 23 20.96 -1.66 -20.94
CA ILE A 23 19.75 -1.95 -20.15
C ILE A 23 20.08 -1.96 -18.65
N LYS A 24 21.17 -2.62 -18.24
CA LYS A 24 21.61 -2.64 -16.84
C LYS A 24 21.95 -1.26 -16.31
N GLN A 25 22.64 -0.43 -17.08
CA GLN A 25 23.01 0.92 -16.66
C GLN A 25 21.78 1.81 -16.49
N ILE A 26 20.81 1.71 -17.41
CA ILE A 26 19.53 2.42 -17.28
C ILE A 26 18.82 1.97 -16.01
N ILE A 27 18.58 0.66 -15.83
CA ILE A 27 17.91 0.12 -14.63
C ILE A 27 18.59 0.59 -13.35
N LYS A 28 19.93 0.59 -13.31
CA LYS A 28 20.70 1.07 -12.15
C LYS A 28 20.46 2.55 -11.88
N ALA A 29 20.42 3.39 -12.91
CA ALA A 29 20.11 4.81 -12.78
C ALA A 29 18.68 5.04 -12.29
N GLU A 30 17.69 4.28 -12.77
CA GLU A 30 16.30 4.37 -12.29
C GLU A 30 16.18 3.97 -10.83
N GLN A 31 16.75 2.83 -10.46
CA GLN A 31 16.75 2.34 -9.09
C GLN A 31 17.39 3.37 -8.16
N LEU A 32 18.51 3.97 -8.57
CA LEU A 32 19.17 5.03 -7.80
C LEU A 32 18.27 6.26 -7.66
N TYR A 33 17.61 6.69 -8.73
CA TYR A 33 16.67 7.80 -8.72
C TYR A 33 15.51 7.55 -7.75
N PHE A 34 14.79 6.42 -7.87
CA PHE A 34 13.65 6.10 -7.01
C PHE A 34 14.04 5.79 -5.56
N ARG A 35 15.27 5.31 -5.32
CA ARG A 35 15.80 5.11 -3.97
C ARG A 35 16.00 6.44 -3.23
N HIS A 36 16.44 7.48 -3.92
CA HIS A 36 16.72 8.79 -3.35
C HIS A 36 15.57 9.79 -3.49
N ARG A 37 14.56 9.48 -4.31
CA ARG A 37 13.37 10.30 -4.45
C ARG A 37 12.59 10.27 -3.11
N PRO A 38 12.32 11.42 -2.49
CA PRO A 38 11.56 11.48 -1.25
C PRO A 38 10.19 10.83 -1.40
N LYS A 39 9.80 10.02 -0.41
CA LYS A 39 8.55 9.24 -0.44
C LYS A 39 8.01 8.99 0.96
N LYS A 40 6.70 8.82 1.04
CA LYS A 40 6.01 8.22 2.18
C LYS A 40 5.82 6.73 1.92
N ILE A 41 6.00 5.93 2.96
CA ILE A 41 5.88 4.46 2.93
C ILE A 41 4.65 4.08 3.74
N TYR A 42 3.76 3.31 3.13
CA TYR A 42 2.53 2.80 3.75
C TYR A 42 2.56 1.29 3.72
N TYR A 43 2.88 0.66 4.85
CA TYR A 43 2.88 -0.79 4.97
C TYR A 43 1.46 -1.34 4.86
N LEU A 44 1.31 -2.48 4.18
CA LEU A 44 0.04 -3.19 4.15
C LEU A 44 -0.27 -3.73 5.54
N ALA A 45 -1.49 -3.54 6.02
CA ALA A 45 -1.96 -4.16 7.24
C ALA A 45 -2.23 -5.66 6.99
N VAL A 46 -1.84 -6.48 7.96
CA VAL A 46 -2.10 -7.92 8.00
C VAL A 46 -2.82 -8.27 9.29
N ASN A 47 -3.28 -9.52 9.40
CA ASN A 47 -3.86 -10.04 10.63
C ASN A 47 -2.96 -9.73 11.85
N GLY A 48 -3.54 -9.19 12.91
CA GLY A 48 -2.81 -8.76 14.11
C GLY A 48 -2.15 -7.37 14.00
N ALA A 49 -2.43 -6.59 12.96
CA ALA A 49 -2.09 -5.17 12.95
C ALA A 49 -2.78 -4.44 14.11
N ASN A 50 -2.07 -3.46 14.69
CA ASN A 50 -2.47 -2.76 15.90
C ASN A 50 -3.00 -1.36 15.57
N THR A 51 -4.02 -0.95 16.31
CA THR A 51 -4.57 0.39 16.24
C THR A 51 -4.08 1.26 17.38
N LYS A 52 -4.29 2.58 17.26
CA LYS A 52 -3.90 3.56 18.27
C LYS A 52 -4.60 3.32 19.62
N ASN A 53 -5.86 2.86 19.60
CA ASN A 53 -6.62 2.56 20.82
C ASN A 53 -6.51 1.09 21.25
N GLY A 54 -5.51 0.34 20.75
CA GLY A 54 -5.20 -1.02 21.20
C GLY A 54 -6.07 -2.12 20.60
N GLY A 55 -6.76 -1.83 19.49
CA GLY A 55 -7.50 -2.82 18.71
C GLY A 55 -6.57 -3.69 17.86
N LEU A 56 -7.00 -4.92 17.60
CA LEU A 56 -6.31 -5.91 16.78
C LEU A 56 -7.12 -6.24 15.53
N VAL A 57 -6.50 -6.09 14.36
CA VAL A 57 -7.11 -6.41 13.07
C VAL A 57 -7.29 -7.93 12.92
N LYS A 58 -8.51 -8.34 12.58
CA LYS A 58 -8.88 -9.71 12.20
C LYS A 58 -9.10 -9.77 10.69
N ALA A 59 -8.07 -10.18 9.95
CA ALA A 59 -8.10 -10.15 8.50
C ALA A 59 -8.90 -11.32 7.89
N SER A 60 -9.66 -11.07 6.82
CA SER A 60 -10.52 -12.08 6.17
C SER A 60 -9.93 -12.71 4.91
N ALA A 61 -8.89 -12.12 4.29
CA ALA A 61 -8.31 -12.59 3.03
C ALA A 61 -7.39 -13.82 3.21
N LEU A 62 -7.94 -14.96 3.59
CA LEU A 62 -7.18 -16.15 4.00
C LEU A 62 -6.20 -16.70 2.95
N GLU A 63 -6.51 -16.52 1.66
CA GLU A 63 -5.69 -16.98 0.53
C GLU A 63 -4.60 -15.98 0.11
N SER A 64 -4.67 -14.74 0.59
CA SER A 64 -3.70 -13.67 0.26
C SER A 64 -2.89 -13.32 1.49
N ARG A 65 -1.61 -13.71 1.50
CA ARG A 65 -0.77 -13.65 2.70
C ARG A 65 0.56 -12.95 2.48
N ILE A 66 1.04 -12.27 3.51
CA ILE A 66 2.41 -11.73 3.61
C ILE A 66 3.06 -12.33 4.85
N GLY A 67 4.21 -12.98 4.68
CA GLY A 67 4.88 -13.66 5.80
C GLY A 67 4.01 -14.72 6.49
N GLY A 68 3.10 -15.35 5.75
CA GLY A 68 2.14 -16.33 6.29
C GLY A 68 0.91 -15.74 6.96
N MET A 69 0.79 -14.41 7.09
CA MET A 69 -0.35 -13.74 7.70
C MET A 69 -1.33 -13.23 6.65
N PRO A 70 -2.65 -13.44 6.79
CA PRO A 70 -3.66 -12.88 5.88
C PRO A 70 -3.59 -11.36 5.80
N ILE A 71 -3.75 -10.83 4.59
CA ILE A 71 -3.81 -9.38 4.33
C ILE A 71 -5.16 -8.84 4.78
N ALA A 72 -5.15 -7.70 5.48
CA ALA A 72 -6.37 -7.03 5.92
C ALA A 72 -6.99 -6.20 4.79
N LEU A 73 -8.31 -6.22 4.70
CA LEU A 73 -9.11 -5.50 3.71
C LEU A 73 -10.03 -4.48 4.38
N VAL A 74 -10.45 -3.48 3.62
CA VAL A 74 -11.58 -2.61 4.00
C VAL A 74 -12.81 -3.49 4.24
N GLY A 75 -13.48 -3.28 5.37
CA GLY A 75 -14.61 -4.08 5.87
C GLY A 75 -14.23 -5.14 6.91
N ASP A 76 -12.94 -5.48 7.05
CA ASP A 76 -12.47 -6.38 8.11
C ASP A 76 -12.70 -5.78 9.50
N ASP A 77 -12.87 -6.67 10.48
CA ASP A 77 -13.12 -6.29 11.85
C ASP A 77 -11.81 -6.03 12.60
N VAL A 78 -11.88 -5.08 13.52
CA VAL A 78 -10.89 -4.82 14.55
C VAL A 78 -11.52 -5.14 15.89
N ILE A 79 -10.84 -5.94 16.71
CA ILE A 79 -11.33 -6.42 18.01
C ILE A 79 -10.56 -5.71 19.11
N TYR A 80 -11.28 -5.22 20.12
CA TYR A 80 -10.72 -4.56 21.30
C TYR A 80 -10.78 -5.48 22.53
N ALA A 81 -10.00 -5.15 23.56
CA ALA A 81 -9.91 -5.95 24.78
C ALA A 81 -11.23 -6.00 25.58
N ASP A 82 -12.08 -4.99 25.44
CA ASP A 82 -13.43 -4.95 26.03
C ASP A 82 -14.46 -5.80 25.25
N GLY A 83 -14.03 -6.45 24.16
CA GLY A 83 -14.86 -7.29 23.31
C GLY A 83 -15.66 -6.51 22.25
N THR A 84 -15.55 -5.18 22.22
CA THR A 84 -16.13 -4.38 21.15
C THR A 84 -15.41 -4.61 19.82
N THR A 85 -16.10 -4.34 18.72
CA THR A 85 -15.53 -4.41 17.38
C THR A 85 -15.78 -3.13 16.61
N SER A 86 -14.90 -2.85 15.65
CA SER A 86 -15.02 -1.73 14.71
C SER A 86 -14.57 -2.19 13.32
N LYS A 87 -15.12 -1.59 12.26
CA LYS A 87 -14.73 -1.92 10.88
C LYS A 87 -13.65 -1.01 10.33
N ILE A 88 -12.78 -1.58 9.50
CA ILE A 88 -11.86 -0.81 8.64
C ILE A 88 -12.67 -0.16 7.52
N ILE A 89 -12.55 1.17 7.37
CA ILE A 89 -13.34 1.95 6.40
C ILE A 89 -12.49 2.67 5.35
N SER A 90 -11.16 2.60 5.45
CA SER A 90 -10.25 3.16 4.45
C SER A 90 -9.08 2.24 4.16
N GLY A 91 -8.47 2.37 2.98
CA GLY A 91 -7.37 1.52 2.55
C GLY A 91 -6.53 2.15 1.45
N ALA A 92 -5.96 1.31 0.59
CA ALA A 92 -5.17 1.73 -0.56
C ALA A 92 -6.01 2.36 -1.70
N GLY A 93 -7.35 2.37 -1.59
CA GLY A 93 -8.25 2.66 -2.69
C GLY A 93 -7.94 1.79 -3.91
N LYS A 94 -7.94 2.41 -5.10
CA LYS A 94 -7.52 1.76 -6.36
C LYS A 94 -6.02 1.47 -6.46
N GLY A 95 -5.23 1.85 -5.45
CA GLY A 95 -3.78 1.59 -5.41
C GLY A 95 -3.44 0.12 -5.15
N CYS A 96 -4.31 -0.63 -4.45
CA CYS A 96 -4.14 -2.06 -4.23
C CYS A 96 -5.49 -2.69 -3.88
N LEU A 97 -5.91 -3.66 -4.70
CA LEU A 97 -7.19 -4.37 -4.57
C LEU A 97 -6.95 -5.88 -4.50
N ILE A 98 -7.68 -6.56 -3.63
CA ILE A 98 -7.78 -8.02 -3.58
C ILE A 98 -9.25 -8.39 -3.77
N ASN A 99 -9.57 -9.15 -4.81
CA ASN A 99 -10.94 -9.51 -5.17
C ASN A 99 -11.91 -8.30 -5.24
N GLY A 100 -11.40 -7.15 -5.69
CA GLY A 100 -12.16 -5.90 -5.80
C GLY A 100 -12.28 -5.09 -4.50
N GLN A 101 -11.77 -5.59 -3.37
CA GLN A 101 -11.77 -4.88 -2.09
C GLN A 101 -10.42 -4.21 -1.83
N SER A 102 -10.45 -3.00 -1.27
CA SER A 102 -9.23 -2.27 -0.97
C SER A 102 -8.44 -2.88 0.17
N VAL A 103 -7.13 -2.97 -0.01
CA VAL A 103 -6.22 -3.44 1.03
C VAL A 103 -6.04 -2.37 2.10
N ALA A 104 -6.16 -2.75 3.37
CA ALA A 104 -5.92 -1.87 4.50
C ALA A 104 -4.42 -1.57 4.67
N LEU A 105 -4.09 -0.39 5.16
CA LEU A 105 -2.73 0.10 5.33
C LEU A 105 -2.49 0.52 6.78
N VAL A 106 -1.23 0.60 7.18
CA VAL A 106 -0.86 1.47 8.30
C VAL A 106 -1.20 2.92 7.91
N GLY A 107 -2.06 3.55 8.70
CA GLY A 107 -2.75 4.82 8.42
C GLY A 107 -4.23 4.67 8.04
N SER A 108 -4.75 3.45 7.93
CA SER A 108 -6.18 3.22 7.67
C SER A 108 -7.06 3.56 8.87
N TYR A 109 -8.18 4.24 8.61
CA TYR A 109 -9.18 4.64 9.58
C TYR A 109 -10.25 3.57 9.81
N LEU A 110 -10.84 3.62 11.00
CA LEU A 110 -11.91 2.76 11.47
C LEU A 110 -13.20 3.57 11.66
N GLU A 111 -14.35 2.90 11.61
CA GLU A 111 -15.67 3.56 11.76
C GLU A 111 -15.85 4.26 13.12
N ASN A 112 -15.16 3.80 14.15
CA ASN A 112 -15.16 4.42 15.49
C ASN A 112 -14.17 5.59 15.64
N GLY A 113 -13.49 6.00 14.55
CA GLY A 113 -12.52 7.09 14.54
C GLY A 113 -11.10 6.70 14.97
N ASP A 114 -10.83 5.41 15.20
CA ASP A 114 -9.47 4.91 15.47
C ASP A 114 -8.69 4.68 14.16
N GLU A 115 -7.39 4.39 14.27
CA GLU A 115 -6.45 4.30 13.16
C GLU A 115 -5.49 3.13 13.36
N ILE A 116 -5.23 2.36 12.30
CA ILE A 116 -4.17 1.34 12.29
C ILE A 116 -2.81 2.04 12.27
N ILE A 117 -2.00 1.87 13.32
CA ILE A 117 -0.71 2.56 13.46
C ILE A 117 0.50 1.66 13.27
N ASP A 118 0.30 0.34 13.31
CA ASP A 118 1.39 -0.61 13.19
C ASP A 118 0.92 -1.94 12.57
N SER A 119 1.84 -2.66 11.94
CA SER A 119 1.56 -3.96 11.36
C SER A 119 2.73 -4.93 11.52
N PRO A 120 2.47 -6.23 11.78
CA PRO A 120 3.50 -7.26 11.71
C PRO A 120 4.22 -7.32 10.35
N ASN A 121 3.61 -6.83 9.28
CA ASN A 121 4.24 -6.72 7.97
C ASN A 121 5.16 -5.49 7.89
N ILE A 122 6.45 -5.75 7.66
CA ILE A 122 7.47 -4.72 7.38
C ILE A 122 8.13 -4.88 5.99
N SER A 123 7.62 -5.78 5.14
CA SER A 123 8.25 -6.14 3.86
C SER A 123 7.53 -5.58 2.64
N VAL A 124 6.21 -5.47 2.69
CA VAL A 124 5.40 -4.99 1.56
C VAL A 124 4.73 -3.66 1.90
N ALA A 125 4.98 -2.65 1.06
CA ALA A 125 4.45 -1.31 1.25
C ALA A 125 4.15 -0.60 -0.07
N ILE A 126 3.18 0.31 -0.04
CA ILE A 126 2.95 1.28 -1.10
C ILE A 126 3.85 2.49 -0.84
N ASN A 127 4.58 2.91 -1.87
CA ASN A 127 5.42 4.10 -1.83
C ASN A 127 4.73 5.23 -2.60
N ILE A 128 4.40 6.32 -1.92
CA ILE A 128 3.90 7.54 -2.56
C ILE A 128 5.02 8.57 -2.55
N PHE A 129 5.55 8.89 -3.74
CA PHE A 129 6.60 9.90 -3.86
C PHE A 129 6.04 11.30 -3.63
N ILE A 130 6.81 12.15 -2.96
CA ILE A 130 6.38 13.53 -2.67
C ILE A 130 6.14 14.27 -3.99
N GLY A 131 4.97 14.90 -4.10
CA GLY A 131 4.52 15.63 -5.28
C GLY A 131 3.69 14.80 -6.27
N ASP A 132 3.66 13.48 -6.13
CA ASP A 132 2.78 12.62 -6.93
C ASP A 132 1.36 12.61 -6.36
N LYS A 133 0.37 12.43 -7.24
CA LYS A 133 -1.02 12.21 -6.82
C LYS A 133 -1.14 10.83 -6.19
N THR A 134 -1.91 10.75 -5.10
CA THR A 134 -2.30 9.46 -4.52
C THR A 134 -3.29 8.74 -5.43
N PRO A 135 -3.36 7.40 -5.35
CA PRO A 135 -4.44 6.64 -5.98
C PRO A 135 -5.82 7.16 -5.57
N GLU A 136 -6.80 6.99 -6.45
CA GLU A 136 -8.20 7.29 -6.13
C GLU A 136 -8.67 6.44 -4.94
N GLY A 137 -9.33 7.07 -3.96
CA GLY A 137 -9.80 6.41 -2.72
C GLY A 137 -8.71 6.11 -1.68
N PHE A 138 -7.46 6.51 -1.91
CA PHE A 138 -6.36 6.22 -0.99
C PHE A 138 -6.53 6.91 0.37
N LEU A 139 -6.65 6.10 1.42
CA LEU A 139 -6.92 6.52 2.81
C LEU A 139 -8.15 7.45 2.95
N CYS A 140 -9.12 7.31 2.05
CA CYS A 140 -10.43 7.94 2.17
C CYS A 140 -11.43 6.93 2.71
N GLN A 141 -12.48 7.42 3.39
CA GLN A 141 -13.61 6.57 3.75
C GLN A 141 -14.30 6.04 2.48
N GLU A 142 -14.33 4.73 2.30
CA GLU A 142 -15.04 4.11 1.19
C GLU A 142 -16.55 4.16 1.46
N GLY A 143 -17.35 4.63 0.48
CA GLY A 143 -18.81 4.70 0.58
C GLY A 143 -19.40 6.06 0.96
N VAL A 144 -18.61 7.13 1.10
CA VAL A 144 -19.17 8.50 1.16
C VAL A 144 -19.28 9.06 -0.25
N ASN A 145 -20.47 8.94 -0.84
CA ASN A 145 -20.85 9.79 -1.96
C ASN A 145 -20.85 11.23 -1.45
N HIS A 146 -19.86 12.04 -1.84
CA HIS A 146 -20.04 13.48 -1.86
C HIS A 146 -21.01 13.78 -3.00
N GLY A 147 -22.31 13.77 -2.66
CA GLY A 147 -23.36 14.32 -3.52
C GLY A 147 -23.24 15.82 -3.68
#